data_AF-A0A2L0N1K0-F1
#
_entry.id   AF-A0A2L0N1K0-F1
#
_cell.length_a   1.000
_cell.length_b   1.000
_cell.length_c   1.000
_cell.angle_alpha   90.00
_cell.angle_beta   90.00
_cell.angle_gamma   90.00
#
_symmetry.space_group_name_H-M   'P 1'
#
loop_
_entity.id
_entity.type
_entity.pdbx_description
1 polymer ?
#
loop_
_entity_poly.entity_id
_entity_poly.type
_entity_poly.pdbx_seq_one_letter_code
_entity_poly.pdbx_strand_id
1 'polypeptide(L)'
;MLLGWVYLLLPLVCWAVVMRTRVVGVAVFAVLAGLAMVLVGLECDWYFTRATAEIEAGYPFAAGLVILVGVLIERRLRGPRPKGEFFTPTGGAAVAICAHALIGTVICFVYGPFLSYEAFLPSAEEVSMPPGLTAQSTDGYCGSNFCSRTLTIVSITGLPPAEVANRLRKHLVTDGWRPGGSNTLLRRHGWLVDTRLSEIWISESPLGVSVELAGSELTNTDTRP
;
A
#
# COMPACT_ATOMS: atom_id res chain seq x y z
N MET A 1 -5.27 13.20 9.41
CA MET A 1 -3.95 13.90 9.47
C MET A 1 -3.18 13.70 10.77
N LEU A 2 -3.65 14.16 11.94
CA LEU A 2 -2.86 14.07 13.19
C LEU A 2 -2.48 12.61 13.56
N LEU A 3 -3.42 11.68 13.42
CA LEU A 3 -3.19 10.27 13.71
C LEU A 3 -2.12 9.63 12.81
N GLY A 4 -2.09 10.01 11.53
CA GLY A 4 -1.07 9.54 10.57
C GLY A 4 0.33 10.00 10.95
N TRP A 5 0.48 11.27 11.37
CA TRP A 5 1.75 11.77 11.88
C TRP A 5 2.19 11.08 13.16
N VAL A 6 1.27 10.83 14.10
CA VAL A 6 1.58 10.08 15.32
C VAL A 6 2.06 8.67 14.96
N TYR A 7 1.33 7.97 14.09
CA TYR A 7 1.69 6.65 13.62
C TYR A 7 3.08 6.61 12.94
N LEU A 8 3.36 7.58 12.08
CA LEU A 8 4.64 7.71 11.38
C LEU A 8 5.80 7.97 12.35
N LEU A 9 5.63 8.88 13.30
CA LEU A 9 6.69 9.36 14.18
C LEU A 9 6.89 8.51 15.45
N LEU A 10 5.89 7.72 15.84
CA LEU A 10 5.93 6.91 17.06
C LEU A 10 7.18 6.02 17.17
N PRO A 11 7.61 5.27 16.12
CA PRO A 11 8.81 4.45 16.22
C PRO A 11 10.08 5.26 16.49
N LEU A 12 10.19 6.43 15.86
CA LEU A 12 11.34 7.33 16.02
C LEU A 12 11.42 7.87 17.45
N VAL A 13 10.28 8.26 18.02
CA VAL A 13 10.18 8.71 19.42
C VAL A 13 10.50 7.57 20.38
N CYS A 14 9.91 6.38 20.17
CA CYS A 14 10.20 5.19 20.96
C CYS A 14 11.70 4.86 20.95
N TRP A 15 12.34 4.91 19.79
CA TRP A 15 13.78 4.67 19.66
C TRP A 15 14.62 5.74 20.37
N ALA A 16 14.27 7.02 20.21
CA ALA A 16 14.98 8.14 20.84
C ALA A 16 15.01 8.05 22.38
N VAL A 17 13.95 7.51 22.99
CA VAL A 17 13.87 7.28 24.45
C VAL A 17 14.76 6.12 24.89
N VAL A 18 15.00 5.13 24.03
CA VAL A 18 15.71 3.89 24.39
C VAL A 18 17.20 3.94 24.06
N MET A 19 17.61 4.70 23.04
CA MET A 19 19.00 4.74 22.57
C MET A 19 19.99 5.18 23.66
N ARG A 20 21.15 4.52 23.72
CA ARG A 20 22.25 4.81 24.67
C ARG A 20 23.53 5.19 23.94
N THR A 21 23.69 4.75 22.70
CA THR A 21 24.89 4.95 21.89
C THR A 21 24.58 5.80 20.67
N ARG A 22 25.49 6.71 20.32
CA ARG A 22 25.30 7.57 19.14
C ARG A 22 25.34 6.77 17.84
N VAL A 23 26.24 5.79 17.72
CA VAL A 23 26.42 5.02 16.47
C VAL A 23 25.20 4.15 16.18
N VAL A 24 24.77 3.31 17.13
CA VAL A 24 23.56 2.48 16.95
C VAL A 24 22.32 3.35 16.89
N GLY A 25 22.27 4.40 17.72
CA GLY A 25 21.21 5.41 17.73
C GLY A 25 20.93 5.98 16.35
N VAL A 26 21.97 6.53 15.69
CA VAL A 26 21.86 7.12 14.34
C VAL A 26 21.51 6.07 13.30
N ALA A 27 22.13 4.87 13.35
CA ALA A 27 21.86 3.82 12.38
C ALA A 27 20.39 3.35 12.41
N VAL A 28 19.86 3.05 13.59
CA VAL A 28 18.47 2.62 13.75
C VAL A 28 17.50 3.75 13.43
N PHE A 29 17.81 4.99 13.83
CA PHE A 29 17.01 6.16 13.46
C PHE A 29 16.92 6.32 11.94
N ALA A 30 18.05 6.18 11.22
CA ALA A 30 18.07 6.28 9.77
C ALA A 30 17.22 5.19 9.10
N VAL A 31 17.24 3.96 9.60
CA VAL A 31 16.39 2.87 9.09
C VAL A 31 14.91 3.17 9.34
N LEU A 32 14.54 3.59 10.56
CA LEU A 32 13.16 3.95 10.89
C LEU A 32 12.65 5.13 10.05
N ALA A 33 13.50 6.15 9.84
CA ALA A 33 13.18 7.29 9.00
C ALA A 33 13.02 6.85 7.53
N GLY A 34 13.83 5.92 7.04
CA GLY A 34 13.67 5.31 5.73
C GLY A 34 12.33 4.60 5.57
N LEU A 35 11.93 3.79 6.56
CA LEU A 35 10.60 3.14 6.56
C LEU A 35 9.46 4.15 6.56
N ALA A 36 9.58 5.25 7.33
CA ALA A 36 8.61 6.33 7.31
C ALA A 36 8.55 7.04 5.94
N MET A 37 9.70 7.28 5.31
CA MET A 37 9.77 7.89 3.98
C MET A 37 9.13 7.02 2.90
N VAL A 38 9.19 5.69 3.02
CA VAL A 38 8.44 4.76 2.15
C VAL A 38 6.93 5.04 2.28
N LEU A 39 6.39 5.12 3.48
CA LEU A 39 4.96 5.46 3.66
C LEU A 39 4.60 6.85 3.11
N VAL A 40 5.46 7.85 3.30
CA VAL A 40 5.23 9.18 2.71
C VAL A 40 5.24 9.13 1.19
N GLY A 41 6.16 8.37 0.59
CA GLY A 41 6.21 8.18 -0.86
C GLY A 41 4.97 7.49 -1.41
N LEU A 42 4.41 6.56 -0.65
CA LEU A 42 3.14 5.89 -0.98
C LEU A 42 1.97 6.88 -0.99
N GLU A 43 1.86 7.71 0.06
CA GLU A 43 0.81 8.74 0.21
C GLU A 43 0.95 9.90 -0.78
N CYS A 44 2.18 10.18 -1.25
CA CYS A 44 2.47 11.22 -2.23
C CYS A 44 2.50 10.69 -3.67
N ASP A 45 2.05 9.47 -3.92
CA ASP A 45 2.04 8.80 -5.24
C ASP A 45 3.41 8.80 -5.95
N TRP A 46 4.52 8.71 -5.20
CA TRP A 46 5.86 8.65 -5.80
C TRP A 46 6.12 7.35 -6.57
N TYR A 47 5.35 6.30 -6.28
CA TYR A 47 5.39 5.03 -6.97
C TYR A 47 4.06 4.29 -6.84
N PHE A 48 3.71 3.52 -7.86
CA PHE A 48 2.56 2.63 -7.80
C PHE A 48 2.90 1.33 -7.08
N THR A 49 2.05 0.93 -6.15
CA THR A 49 2.02 -0.42 -5.60
C THR A 49 0.58 -0.80 -5.31
N ARG A 50 0.27 -2.07 -5.57
CA ARG A 50 -1.03 -2.67 -5.22
C ARG A 50 -1.07 -3.11 -3.76
N ALA A 51 0.09 -3.18 -3.11
CA ALA A 51 0.25 -3.69 -1.76
C ALA A 51 0.15 -2.59 -0.69
N THR A 52 -0.59 -1.51 -0.95
CA THR A 52 -0.65 -0.31 -0.09
C THR A 52 -1.07 -0.69 1.33
N ALA A 53 -2.20 -1.41 1.46
CA ALA A 53 -2.68 -1.85 2.77
C ALA A 53 -1.71 -2.82 3.46
N GLU A 54 -1.01 -3.67 2.71
CA GLU A 54 -0.02 -4.59 3.29
C GLU A 54 1.24 -3.86 3.75
N ILE A 55 1.68 -2.82 3.03
CA ILE A 55 2.82 -1.98 3.41
C ILE A 55 2.48 -1.22 4.69
N GLU A 56 1.31 -0.59 4.74
CA GLU A 56 0.80 0.09 5.94
C GLU A 56 0.64 -0.90 7.09
N ALA A 57 0.03 -2.07 6.88
CA ALA A 57 -0.09 -3.08 7.92
C ALA A 57 1.28 -3.62 8.37
N GLY A 58 2.26 -3.72 7.47
CA GLY A 58 3.59 -4.25 7.73
C GLY A 58 4.53 -3.27 8.45
N TYR A 59 4.33 -1.96 8.27
CA TYR A 59 5.17 -0.92 8.86
C TYR A 59 5.40 -1.06 10.39
N PRO A 60 4.37 -1.22 11.24
CA PRO A 60 4.58 -1.25 12.69
C PRO A 60 5.35 -2.50 13.12
N PHE A 61 5.16 -3.63 12.40
CA PHE A 61 5.94 -4.85 12.63
C PHE A 61 7.40 -4.66 12.23
N ALA A 62 7.65 -4.09 11.05
CA ALA A 62 9.00 -3.79 10.58
C ALA A 62 9.73 -2.82 11.52
N ALA A 63 9.08 -1.72 11.88
CA ALA A 63 9.61 -0.74 12.83
C ALA A 63 9.85 -1.35 14.22
N GLY A 64 8.93 -2.18 14.71
CA GLY A 64 9.07 -2.89 15.98
C GLY A 64 10.25 -3.86 15.98
N LEU A 65 10.46 -4.60 14.90
CA LEU A 65 11.61 -5.48 14.72
C LEU A 65 12.93 -4.69 14.70
N VAL A 66 12.97 -3.56 13.99
CA VAL A 66 14.14 -2.67 13.92
C VAL A 66 14.49 -2.13 15.31
N ILE A 67 13.49 -1.69 16.09
CA ILE A 67 13.68 -1.25 17.49
C ILE A 67 14.21 -2.41 18.34
N LEU A 68 13.61 -3.60 18.26
CA LEU A 68 14.03 -4.77 19.02
C LEU A 68 15.49 -5.14 18.74
N VAL A 69 15.87 -5.20 17.46
CA VAL A 69 17.25 -5.47 17.04
C VAL A 69 18.20 -4.40 17.57
N GLY A 70 17.82 -3.12 17.46
CA GLY A 70 18.58 -2.00 18.02
C GLY A 70 18.84 -2.16 19.52
N VAL A 71 17.80 -2.51 20.29
CA VAL A 71 17.92 -2.76 21.74
C VAL A 71 18.83 -3.94 22.05
N LEU A 72 18.74 -5.02 21.29
CA LEU A 72 19.60 -6.19 21.47
C LEU A 72 21.08 -5.87 21.16
N ILE A 73 21.34 -5.08 20.11
CA ILE A 73 22.69 -4.61 19.76
C ILE A 73 23.25 -3.72 20.88
N GLU A 74 22.48 -2.75 21.36
CA GLU A 74 22.94 -1.87 22.45
C GLU A 74 23.21 -2.63 23.74
N ARG A 75 22.37 -3.63 24.05
CA ARG A 75 22.56 -4.51 25.21
C ARG A 75 23.83 -5.35 25.08
N ARG A 76 24.18 -5.82 23.87
CA ARG A 76 25.43 -6.54 23.62
C ARG A 76 26.65 -5.62 23.77
N LEU A 77 26.57 -4.38 23.31
CA LEU A 77 27.69 -3.43 23.36
C LEU A 77 27.95 -2.83 24.76
N ARG A 78 26.90 -2.52 25.52
CA ARG A 78 27.03 -1.83 26.83
C ARG A 78 26.62 -2.66 28.04
N GLY A 79 26.25 -3.92 27.83
CA GLY A 79 25.70 -4.77 28.87
C GLY A 79 24.33 -4.31 29.39
N PRO A 80 23.80 -5.02 30.40
CA PRO A 80 22.52 -4.69 31.04
C PRO A 80 22.55 -3.28 31.64
N ARG A 81 21.43 -2.56 31.59
CA ARG A 81 21.32 -1.21 32.14
C ARG A 81 21.32 -1.28 33.70
N PRO A 82 22.10 -0.43 34.39
CA PRO A 82 22.19 -0.46 35.85
C PRO A 82 20.85 -0.08 36.49
N LYS A 83 20.52 -0.73 37.61
CA LYS A 83 19.28 -0.49 38.37
C LYS A 83 19.46 0.77 39.22
N GLY A 84 18.83 1.89 38.87
CA GLY A 84 18.88 3.09 39.73
C GLY A 84 18.31 4.38 39.17
N GLU A 85 18.30 4.58 37.85
CA GLU A 85 17.83 5.84 37.26
C GLU A 85 16.44 5.65 36.65
N PHE A 86 15.43 6.06 37.43
CA PHE A 86 14.00 6.23 37.08
C PHE A 86 13.34 5.07 36.33
N PHE A 87 12.64 4.22 37.10
CA PHE A 87 11.92 3.03 36.64
C PHE A 87 12.83 1.93 36.10
N THR A 88 12.47 0.68 36.36
CA THR A 88 13.37 -0.47 36.13
C THR A 88 13.95 -0.47 34.70
N PRO A 89 15.26 -0.73 34.52
CA PRO A 89 15.95 -0.64 33.23
C PRO A 89 15.36 -1.53 32.12
N THR A 90 14.71 -2.61 32.51
CA THR A 90 13.93 -3.52 31.66
C THR A 90 12.53 -2.98 31.35
N GLY A 91 11.97 -2.14 32.22
CA GLY A 91 10.63 -1.56 32.09
C GLY A 91 10.53 -0.52 30.98
N GLY A 92 11.49 0.41 30.84
CA GLY A 92 11.38 1.48 29.81
C GLY A 92 11.43 0.96 28.36
N ALA A 93 12.38 0.06 28.07
CA ALA A 93 12.48 -0.55 26.74
C ALA A 93 11.34 -1.53 26.47
N ALA A 94 10.93 -2.33 27.47
CA ALA A 94 9.78 -3.22 27.33
C ALA A 94 8.48 -2.43 27.17
N VAL A 95 8.29 -1.34 27.90
CA VAL A 95 7.12 -0.46 27.76
C VAL A 95 7.14 0.25 26.42
N ALA A 96 8.28 0.72 25.91
CA ALA A 96 8.36 1.32 24.58
C ALA A 96 8.05 0.30 23.46
N ILE A 97 8.59 -0.92 23.55
CA ILE A 97 8.31 -2.00 22.59
C ILE A 97 6.85 -2.46 22.70
N CYS A 98 6.35 -2.67 23.92
CA CYS A 98 4.96 -3.06 24.14
C CYS A 98 4.00 -1.95 23.73
N ALA A 99 4.29 -0.68 24.01
CA ALA A 99 3.46 0.44 23.57
C ALA A 99 3.47 0.56 22.05
N HIS A 100 4.64 0.45 21.39
CA HIS A 100 4.73 0.46 19.93
C HIS A 100 3.98 -0.71 19.30
N ALA A 101 4.18 -1.93 19.82
CA ALA A 101 3.49 -3.12 19.33
C ALA A 101 1.98 -3.04 19.56
N LEU A 102 1.53 -2.58 20.73
CA LEU A 102 0.11 -2.55 21.10
C LEU A 102 -0.62 -1.40 20.39
N ILE A 103 -0.02 -0.21 20.31
CA ILE A 103 -0.58 0.92 19.54
C ILE A 103 -0.56 0.61 18.04
N GLY A 104 0.54 0.08 17.51
CA GLY A 104 0.64 -0.32 16.11
C GLY A 104 -0.39 -1.39 15.74
N THR A 105 -0.58 -2.40 16.61
CA THR A 105 -1.59 -3.44 16.41
C THR A 105 -3.01 -2.88 16.49
N VAL A 106 -3.31 -2.01 17.46
CA VAL A 106 -4.62 -1.35 17.57
C VAL A 106 -4.90 -0.48 16.35
N ILE A 107 -3.93 0.29 15.87
CA ILE A 107 -4.11 1.09 14.65
C ILE A 107 -4.34 0.17 13.45
N CYS A 108 -3.56 -0.89 13.25
CA CYS A 108 -3.82 -1.84 12.16
C CYS A 108 -5.19 -2.53 12.26
N PHE A 109 -5.62 -2.95 13.44
CA PHE A 109 -6.92 -3.62 13.63
C PHE A 109 -8.11 -2.67 13.52
N VAL A 110 -7.97 -1.44 14.01
CA VAL A 110 -9.05 -0.45 14.00
C VAL A 110 -9.13 0.23 12.65
N TYR A 111 -8.01 0.67 12.06
CA TYR A 111 -7.96 1.42 10.81
C TYR A 111 -7.85 0.56 9.55
N GLY A 112 -7.23 -0.63 9.63
CA GLY A 112 -7.08 -1.53 8.49
C GLY A 112 -8.41 -1.87 7.80
N PRO A 113 -9.49 -2.16 8.54
CA PRO A 113 -10.83 -2.30 7.98
C PRO A 113 -11.27 -1.03 7.24
N PHE A 114 -11.21 0.16 7.85
CA PHE A 114 -11.64 1.42 7.18
C PHE A 114 -10.88 1.69 5.88
N LEU A 115 -9.57 1.45 5.87
CA LEU A 115 -8.73 1.59 4.67
C LEU A 115 -9.06 0.56 3.58
N SER A 116 -9.63 -0.58 3.97
CA SER A 116 -10.02 -1.68 3.06
C SER A 116 -11.48 -1.58 2.58
N TYR A 117 -12.28 -0.67 3.14
CA TYR A 117 -13.69 -0.51 2.79
C TYR A 117 -14.00 0.75 2.00
N GLU A 118 -13.10 1.74 1.97
CA GLU A 118 -13.34 2.93 1.13
C GLU A 118 -13.05 2.67 -0.35
N ALA A 119 -13.90 3.23 -1.20
CA ALA A 119 -13.65 3.33 -2.63
C ALA A 119 -12.32 4.07 -2.87
N PHE A 120 -11.47 3.49 -3.70
CA PHE A 120 -10.15 4.05 -4.02
C PHE A 120 -10.08 4.35 -5.51
N LEU A 121 -9.38 5.44 -5.87
CA LEU A 121 -9.14 5.76 -7.27
C LEU A 121 -7.96 4.92 -7.78
N PRO A 122 -8.18 3.93 -8.67
CA PRO A 122 -7.09 3.08 -9.11
C PRO A 122 -6.07 3.87 -9.95
N SER A 123 -4.81 3.46 -9.91
CA SER A 123 -3.77 4.06 -10.75
C SER A 123 -3.92 3.62 -12.21
N ALA A 124 -3.63 4.53 -13.14
CA ALA A 124 -3.52 4.20 -14.57
C ALA A 124 -2.44 3.13 -14.83
N GLU A 125 -1.41 3.09 -13.99
CA GLU A 125 -0.30 2.13 -14.09
C GLU A 125 -0.73 0.69 -13.79
N GLU A 126 -1.92 0.48 -13.22
CA GLU A 126 -2.49 -0.85 -13.03
C GLU A 126 -2.87 -1.52 -14.36
N VAL A 127 -3.11 -0.73 -15.42
CA VAL A 127 -3.37 -1.22 -16.77
C VAL A 127 -2.05 -1.33 -17.53
N SER A 128 -1.46 -2.52 -17.51
CA SER A 128 -0.26 -2.82 -18.30
C SER A 128 -0.57 -2.71 -19.79
N MET A 129 0.19 -1.87 -20.50
CA MET A 129 0.00 -1.63 -21.93
C MET A 129 0.83 -2.63 -22.75
N PRO A 130 0.22 -3.43 -23.64
CA PRO A 130 0.99 -4.27 -24.54
C PRO A 130 1.74 -3.41 -25.56
N PRO A 131 2.87 -3.92 -26.11
CA PRO A 131 3.64 -3.19 -27.11
C PRO A 131 2.78 -2.77 -28.30
N GLY A 132 2.84 -1.49 -28.66
CA GLY A 132 2.07 -0.94 -29.77
C GLY A 132 0.73 -0.29 -29.37
N LEU A 133 0.37 -0.31 -28.09
CA LEU A 133 -0.76 0.46 -27.54
C LEU A 133 -0.25 1.55 -26.58
N THR A 134 -0.99 2.66 -26.49
CA THR A 134 -0.70 3.75 -25.55
C THR A 134 -2.00 4.37 -25.05
N ALA A 135 -1.96 4.93 -23.83
CA ALA A 135 -3.02 5.80 -23.33
C ALA A 135 -2.91 7.18 -23.98
N GLN A 136 -4.02 7.71 -24.46
CA GLN A 136 -4.14 9.04 -25.06
C GLN A 136 -4.69 10.06 -24.06
N SER A 137 -5.68 9.65 -23.26
CA SER A 137 -6.25 10.45 -22.18
C SER A 137 -6.47 9.57 -20.95
N THR A 138 -6.41 10.21 -19.78
CA THR A 138 -6.65 9.58 -18.49
C THR A 138 -7.48 10.56 -17.66
N ASP A 139 -8.72 10.17 -17.34
CA ASP A 139 -9.64 10.97 -16.56
C ASP A 139 -10.02 10.22 -15.30
N GLY A 140 -9.93 10.87 -14.13
CA GLY A 140 -10.30 10.30 -12.84
C GLY A 140 -11.61 10.88 -12.34
N TYR A 141 -12.48 10.02 -11.81
CA TYR A 141 -13.76 10.41 -11.22
C TYR A 141 -13.96 9.68 -9.89
N CYS A 142 -14.41 10.40 -8.87
CA CYS A 142 -14.86 9.82 -7.61
C CYS A 142 -16.27 10.32 -7.32
N GLY A 143 -17.20 9.37 -7.23
CA GLY A 143 -18.54 9.57 -6.67
C GLY A 143 -18.57 9.23 -5.18
N SER A 144 -19.77 9.23 -4.59
CA SER A 144 -19.92 9.01 -3.14
C SER A 144 -19.45 7.63 -2.66
N ASN A 145 -19.58 6.58 -3.50
CA ASN A 145 -19.30 5.18 -3.12
C ASN A 145 -18.45 4.42 -4.16
N PHE A 146 -17.90 5.12 -5.15
CA PHE A 146 -17.01 4.50 -6.15
C PHE A 146 -16.04 5.53 -6.70
N CYS A 147 -14.83 5.09 -7.01
CA CYS A 147 -13.88 5.86 -7.79
C CYS A 147 -13.51 5.06 -9.03
N SER A 148 -13.51 5.71 -10.18
CA SER A 148 -13.11 5.12 -11.45
C SER A 148 -12.16 6.03 -12.21
N ARG A 149 -11.34 5.41 -13.04
CA ARG A 149 -10.41 6.07 -13.94
C ARG A 149 -10.67 5.56 -15.34
N THR A 150 -10.94 6.48 -16.25
CA THR A 150 -11.16 6.16 -17.66
C THR A 150 -9.90 6.46 -18.45
N LEU A 151 -9.42 5.46 -19.20
CA LEU A 151 -8.31 5.60 -20.13
C LEU A 151 -8.82 5.42 -21.55
N THR A 152 -8.43 6.33 -22.44
CA THR A 152 -8.61 6.12 -23.89
C THR A 152 -7.35 5.50 -24.45
N ILE A 153 -7.43 4.24 -24.88
CA ILE A 153 -6.29 3.49 -25.43
C ILE A 153 -6.37 3.46 -26.94
N VAL A 154 -5.24 3.77 -27.58
CA VAL A 154 -5.09 3.82 -29.03
C VAL A 154 -3.92 2.95 -29.49
N SER A 155 -3.97 2.53 -30.75
CA SER A 155 -2.86 1.84 -31.39
C SER A 155 -1.90 2.83 -32.05
N ILE A 156 -0.61 2.67 -31.80
CA ILE A 156 0.42 3.44 -32.52
C ILE A 156 0.61 2.95 -33.96
N THR A 157 0.14 1.73 -34.28
CA THR A 157 0.25 1.11 -35.60
C THR A 157 -1.04 1.19 -36.41
N GLY A 158 -2.04 1.95 -35.93
CA GLY A 158 -3.32 2.14 -36.64
C GLY A 158 -4.24 0.92 -36.64
N LEU A 159 -4.13 0.03 -35.63
CA LEU A 159 -5.04 -1.11 -35.50
C LEU A 159 -6.49 -0.64 -35.27
N PRO A 160 -7.49 -1.39 -35.79
CA PRO A 160 -8.89 -1.09 -35.54
C PRO A 160 -9.26 -1.29 -34.05
N PRO A 161 -10.23 -0.53 -33.51
CA PRO A 161 -10.61 -0.58 -32.09
C PRO A 161 -10.91 -1.99 -31.56
N ALA A 162 -11.61 -2.82 -32.32
CA ALA A 162 -11.90 -4.20 -31.94
C ALA A 162 -10.63 -5.05 -31.72
N GLU A 163 -9.60 -4.87 -32.57
CA GLU A 163 -8.34 -5.59 -32.44
C GLU A 163 -7.51 -5.05 -31.27
N VAL A 164 -7.55 -3.73 -31.05
CA VAL A 164 -6.96 -3.09 -29.86
C VAL A 164 -7.58 -3.66 -28.58
N ALA A 165 -8.91 -3.74 -28.50
CA ALA A 165 -9.63 -4.24 -27.34
C ALA A 165 -9.32 -5.73 -27.09
N ASN A 166 -9.30 -6.54 -28.16
CA ASN A 166 -8.97 -7.96 -28.07
C ASN A 166 -7.52 -8.18 -27.60
N ARG A 167 -6.57 -7.45 -28.17
CA ARG A 167 -5.15 -7.53 -27.82
C ARG A 167 -4.90 -7.09 -26.38
N LEU A 168 -5.53 -6.00 -25.96
CA LEU A 168 -5.47 -5.52 -24.59
C LEU A 168 -6.03 -6.56 -23.63
N ARG A 169 -7.22 -7.10 -23.89
CA ARG A 169 -7.85 -8.12 -23.04
C ARG A 169 -6.96 -9.34 -22.85
N LYS A 170 -6.39 -9.87 -23.95
CA LYS A 170 -5.48 -11.02 -23.89
C LYS A 170 -4.21 -10.71 -23.08
N HIS A 171 -3.66 -9.51 -23.24
CA HIS A 171 -2.48 -9.09 -22.47
C HIS A 171 -2.79 -8.98 -20.98
N LEU A 172 -3.89 -8.32 -20.62
CA LEU A 172 -4.32 -8.17 -19.23
C LEU A 172 -4.59 -9.52 -18.57
N VAL A 173 -5.22 -10.46 -19.27
CA VAL A 173 -5.40 -11.83 -18.74
C VAL A 173 -4.06 -12.52 -18.47
N THR A 174 -3.06 -12.30 -19.33
CA THR A 174 -1.69 -12.81 -19.11
C THR A 174 -1.01 -12.12 -17.93
N ASP A 175 -1.33 -10.84 -17.68
CA ASP A 175 -0.88 -10.03 -16.53
C ASP A 175 -1.67 -10.31 -15.24
N GLY A 176 -2.41 -11.43 -15.19
CA GLY A 176 -3.08 -11.92 -13.99
C GLY A 176 -4.46 -11.33 -13.72
N TRP A 177 -5.03 -10.55 -14.66
CA TRP A 177 -6.46 -10.25 -14.62
C TRP A 177 -7.28 -11.51 -14.93
N ARG A 178 -8.44 -11.64 -14.31
CA ARG A 178 -9.36 -12.76 -14.53
C ARG A 178 -10.61 -12.28 -15.25
N PRO A 179 -11.15 -13.05 -16.21
CA PRO A 179 -12.44 -12.75 -16.80
C PRO A 179 -13.53 -12.70 -15.72
N GLY A 180 -14.29 -11.61 -15.71
CA GLY A 180 -15.49 -11.44 -14.89
C GLY A 180 -16.77 -11.68 -15.69
N GLY A 181 -17.76 -10.81 -15.50
CA GLY A 181 -18.99 -10.77 -16.30
C GLY A 181 -18.74 -10.23 -17.72
N SER A 182 -19.84 -9.90 -18.43
CA SER A 182 -19.80 -9.44 -19.81
C SER A 182 -18.86 -8.24 -20.02
N ASN A 183 -17.73 -8.48 -20.71
CA ASN A 183 -16.67 -7.50 -21.01
C ASN A 183 -15.88 -6.97 -19.82
N THR A 184 -15.96 -7.60 -18.64
CA THR A 184 -15.22 -7.17 -17.45
C THR A 184 -14.04 -8.05 -17.13
N LEU A 185 -12.99 -7.43 -16.59
CA LEU A 185 -11.82 -8.11 -16.05
C LEU A 185 -11.68 -7.73 -14.57
N LEU A 186 -11.47 -8.72 -13.73
CA LEU A 186 -11.36 -8.57 -12.28
C LEU A 186 -9.97 -8.95 -11.82
N ARG A 187 -9.45 -8.21 -10.85
CA ARG A 187 -8.20 -8.55 -10.18
C ARG A 187 -8.25 -8.11 -8.74
N ARG A 188 -7.68 -8.92 -7.86
CA ARG A 188 -7.50 -8.54 -6.46
C ARG A 188 -6.49 -7.40 -6.40
N HIS A 189 -6.83 -6.35 -5.66
CA HIS A 189 -5.92 -5.23 -5.46
C HIS A 189 -4.76 -5.70 -4.56
N GLY A 190 -5.06 -6.11 -3.33
CA GLY A 190 -4.06 -6.69 -2.42
C GLY A 190 -3.58 -8.09 -2.77
N TRP A 191 -2.54 -8.51 -2.05
CA TRP A 191 -2.04 -9.89 -2.11
C TRP A 191 -2.35 -10.68 -0.82
N LEU A 192 -2.44 -10.00 0.32
CA LEU A 192 -2.66 -10.64 1.62
C LEU A 192 -3.85 -10.04 2.37
N VAL A 193 -3.76 -8.76 2.73
CA VAL A 193 -4.70 -8.09 3.64
C VAL A 193 -5.79 -7.36 2.86
N ASP A 194 -5.42 -6.71 1.75
CA ASP A 194 -6.41 -6.01 0.94
C ASP A 194 -7.20 -7.04 0.11
N THR A 195 -8.50 -7.08 0.36
CA THR A 195 -9.46 -8.00 -0.28
C THR A 195 -10.30 -7.32 -1.36
N ARG A 196 -10.09 -6.02 -1.59
CA ARG A 196 -10.80 -5.25 -2.62
C ARG A 196 -10.47 -5.78 -4.02
N LEU A 197 -11.41 -5.56 -4.91
CA LEU A 197 -11.30 -5.91 -6.33
C LEU A 197 -11.16 -4.63 -7.15
N SER A 198 -10.15 -4.62 -8.01
CA SER A 198 -10.09 -3.73 -9.16
C SER A 198 -10.90 -4.39 -10.29
N GLU A 199 -11.74 -3.59 -10.95
CA GLU A 199 -12.51 -4.02 -12.12
C GLU A 199 -12.16 -3.15 -13.32
N ILE A 200 -12.03 -3.80 -14.48
CA ILE A 200 -11.84 -3.13 -15.78
C ILE A 200 -13.01 -3.45 -16.68
N TRP A 201 -13.63 -2.41 -17.25
CA TRP A 201 -14.55 -2.51 -18.39
C TRP A 201 -13.84 -2.04 -19.65
N ILE A 202 -13.84 -2.90 -20.67
CA ILE A 202 -13.26 -2.58 -21.98
C ILE A 202 -14.39 -2.39 -22.98
N SER A 203 -14.51 -1.19 -23.53
CA SER A 203 -15.52 -0.83 -24.53
C SER A 203 -14.89 -0.16 -25.74
N GLU A 204 -15.44 -0.41 -26.92
CA GLU A 204 -15.00 0.22 -28.17
C GLU A 204 -15.62 1.61 -28.29
N SER A 205 -14.83 2.60 -28.73
CA SER A 205 -15.30 3.96 -29.01
C SER A 205 -14.80 4.44 -30.37
N PRO A 206 -15.42 5.48 -30.96
CA PRO A 206 -14.93 6.06 -32.22
C PRO A 206 -13.52 6.64 -32.12
N LEU A 207 -13.06 6.97 -30.92
CA LEU A 207 -11.75 7.58 -30.65
C LEU A 207 -10.69 6.54 -30.26
N GLY A 208 -11.06 5.27 -30.07
CA GLY A 208 -10.16 4.21 -29.65
C GLY A 208 -10.88 3.16 -28.80
N VAL A 209 -10.21 2.66 -27.78
CA VAL A 209 -10.78 1.74 -26.79
C VAL A 209 -10.88 2.47 -25.47
N SER A 210 -12.10 2.59 -24.94
CA SER A 210 -12.34 3.13 -23.61
C SER A 210 -12.17 2.03 -22.58
N VAL A 211 -11.28 2.27 -21.62
CA VAL A 211 -11.02 1.39 -20.49
C VAL A 211 -11.43 2.12 -19.23
N GLU A 212 -12.52 1.68 -18.62
CA GLU A 212 -12.89 2.14 -17.29
C GLU A 212 -12.26 1.20 -16.27
N LEU A 213 -11.51 1.74 -15.32
CA LEU A 213 -10.87 1.03 -14.23
C LEU A 213 -11.48 1.54 -12.92
N ALA A 214 -12.24 0.72 -12.20
CA ALA A 214 -12.84 1.10 -10.92
C ALA A 214 -12.26 0.31 -9.75
N GLY A 215 -12.09 1.01 -8.64
CA GLY A 215 -11.85 0.44 -7.32
C GLY A 215 -13.20 0.42 -6.60
N SER A 216 -13.81 -0.76 -6.52
CA SER A 216 -15.14 -0.90 -5.91
C SER A 216 -15.03 -1.37 -4.46
N GLU A 217 -16.02 -0.99 -3.63
CA GLU A 217 -16.26 -1.61 -2.31
C GLU A 217 -16.70 -3.09 -2.41
N LEU A 218 -16.74 -3.69 -3.60
CA LEU A 218 -17.26 -5.04 -3.80
C LEU A 218 -16.31 -6.06 -3.16
N THR A 219 -16.49 -6.29 -1.86
CA THR A 219 -15.99 -7.46 -1.15
C THR A 219 -16.77 -8.67 -1.62
N ASN A 220 -16.33 -9.30 -2.72
CA ASN A 220 -16.71 -10.65 -3.14
C ASN A 220 -18.20 -11.01 -2.91
N THR A 221 -19.12 -10.11 -3.25
CA THR A 221 -20.55 -10.36 -3.20
C THR A 221 -20.96 -10.85 -4.59
N ASP A 222 -21.19 -12.16 -4.66
CA ASP A 222 -21.90 -12.87 -5.72
C ASP A 222 -21.37 -12.71 -7.16
N THR A 223 -20.35 -13.52 -7.47
CA THR A 223 -20.31 -14.24 -8.75
C THR A 223 -20.41 -15.74 -8.49
N ARG A 224 -21.58 -16.19 -7.99
CA ARG A 224 -22.04 -17.54 -8.31
C ARG A 224 -22.96 -17.47 -9.53
N PRO A 225 -22.81 -18.40 -10.49
CA PRO A 225 -23.67 -18.49 -11.66
C PRO A 225 -25.13 -18.77 -11.29
#